data_AF-A0A2G2LNU1-F1
#
_entry.id   AF-A0A2G2LNU1-F1
#
_cell.length_a   1.000
_cell.length_b   1.000
_cell.length_c   1.000
_cell.angle_alpha   90.00
_cell.angle_beta   90.00
_cell.angle_gamma   90.00
#
_symmetry.space_group_name_H-M   'P 1'
#
loop_
_entity.id
_entity.type
_entity.pdbx_description
1 polymer ?
#
loop_
_entity_poly.entity_id
_entity_poly.type
_entity_poly.pdbx_seq_one_letter_code
_entity_poly.pdbx_strand_id
1 'polypeptide(L)' 'MKIESVHIKNFRAFKDCEVKFEDYTCLVGSNGVGKSTILTALNVFFGNQESSTTDIKNFLKKIFLRRTQKNQLKSR' A
#
# COMPACT_ATOMS: atom_id res chain seq x y z
N MET A 1 -12.46 0.18 16.52
CA MET A 1 -12.61 -0.17 15.09
C MET A 1 -12.27 -1.64 14.91
N LYS A 2 -13.07 -2.40 14.16
CA LYS A 2 -12.80 -3.81 13.83
C LYS A 2 -12.66 -3.93 12.31
N ILE A 3 -11.58 -4.56 11.86
CA ILE A 3 -11.33 -4.82 10.43
C ILE A 3 -11.90 -6.20 10.14
N GLU A 4 -12.76 -6.34 9.13
CA GLU A 4 -13.30 -7.63 8.69
C GLU A 4 -12.40 -8.28 7.62
N SER A 5 -11.92 -7.48 6.67
CA SER A 5 -11.06 -7.95 5.60
C SER A 5 -10.20 -6.82 5.02
N VAL A 6 -9.11 -7.21 4.34
CA VAL A 6 -8.31 -6.33 3.50
C VAL A 6 -8.07 -6.99 2.15
N HIS A 7 -8.32 -6.25 1.07
CA HIS A 7 -8.03 -6.68 -0.28
C HIS A 7 -6.84 -5.89 -0.83
N ILE A 8 -5.77 -6.60 -1.16
CA ILE A 8 -4.49 -6.05 -1.62
C ILE A 8 -4.30 -6.42 -3.09
N LYS A 9 -4.20 -5.41 -3.97
CA LYS A 9 -3.93 -5.59 -5.41
C LYS A 9 -2.70 -4.82 -5.85
N ASN A 10 -1.85 -5.47 -6.64
CA ASN A 10 -0.63 -4.93 -7.23
C ASN A 10 0.24 -4.15 -6.22
N PHE A 11 0.40 -4.69 -5.02
CA PHE A 11 1.11 -4.03 -3.92
C PHE A 11 2.22 -4.93 -3.37
N ARG A 12 3.46 -4.49 -3.60
CA ARG A 12 4.69 -5.19 -3.21
C ARG A 12 4.66 -6.67 -3.65
N ALA A 13 4.61 -7.60 -2.69
CA ALA A 13 4.68 -9.04 -2.91
C ALA A 13 3.36 -9.65 -3.43
N PHE A 14 2.25 -8.90 -3.41
CA PHE A 14 0.93 -9.43 -3.80
C PHE A 14 0.44 -8.81 -5.12
N LYS A 15 0.09 -9.68 -6.07
CA LYS A 15 -0.63 -9.30 -7.29
C LYS A 15 -2.12 -9.13 -7.01
N ASP A 16 -2.73 -10.08 -6.32
CA ASP A 16 -4.11 -10.05 -5.84
C ASP A 16 -4.20 -10.96 -4.60
N CYS A 17 -4.62 -10.42 -3.45
CA CYS A 17 -4.66 -11.13 -2.17
C CYS A 17 -5.74 -10.57 -1.26
N GLU A 18 -6.66 -11.40 -0.79
CA GLU A 18 -7.66 -11.06 0.20
C GLU A 18 -7.32 -11.73 1.53
N VAL A 19 -7.32 -10.97 2.62
CA VAL A 19 -7.09 -11.47 3.98
C VAL A 19 -8.29 -11.10 4.83
N LYS A 20 -8.93 -12.12 5.42
CA LYS A 20 -10.01 -11.95 6.39
C LYS A 20 -9.43 -11.92 7.80
N PHE A 21 -9.96 -11.05 8.64
CA PHE A 21 -9.53 -10.90 10.02
C PHE A 21 -10.63 -11.36 10.97
N GLU A 22 -10.22 -12.15 11.96
CA GLU A 22 -11.03 -12.49 13.12
C GLU A 22 -10.44 -11.84 14.38
N ASP A 23 -11.04 -12.09 15.54
CA ASP A 23 -10.59 -11.53 16.82
C ASP A 23 -9.13 -11.88 17.14
N TYR A 24 -8.66 -13.02 16.61
CA TYR A 24 -7.25 -13.39 16.61
C TYR A 24 -6.86 -13.93 15.23
N THR A 25 -5.89 -13.28 14.58
CA THR A 25 -5.40 -13.67 13.25
C THR A 25 -3.88 -13.80 13.27
N CYS A 26 -3.36 -14.96 12.88
CA CYS A 26 -1.93 -15.21 12.78
C CYS A 26 -1.47 -15.25 11.32
N LEU A 27 -0.46 -14.45 10.97
CA LEU A 27 0.15 -14.47 9.63
C LEU A 27 1.41 -15.37 9.66
N VAL A 28 1.33 -16.55 9.05
CA VAL A 28 2.41 -17.56 9.05
C VAL A 28 2.89 -17.85 7.63
N GLY A 29 4.18 -18.17 7.49
CA GLY A 29 4.81 -18.51 6.20
C GLY A 29 6.31 -18.23 6.21
N SER A 30 6.98 -18.53 5.11
CA SER A 30 8.43 -18.29 4.96
C SER A 30 8.80 -16.80 4.99
N ASN A 31 10.06 -16.49 5.28
CA ASN A 31 10.55 -15.12 5.20
C ASN A 31 10.50 -14.62 3.75
N GLY A 32 10.10 -13.36 3.57
CA GLY A 32 9.96 -12.76 2.23
C GLY A 32 8.63 -13.05 1.51
N VAL A 33 7.77 -13.95 1.99
CA VAL A 33 6.50 -14.29 1.31
C VAL A 33 5.46 -13.16 1.33
N GLY A 34 5.70 -12.06 2.06
CA GLY A 34 4.81 -10.90 2.08
C GLY A 34 4.00 -10.70 3.37
N LYS A 35 4.28 -11.42 4.46
CA LYS A 35 3.60 -11.23 5.76
C LYS A 35 3.63 -9.76 6.22
N SER A 36 4.81 -9.13 6.23
CA SER A 36 4.97 -7.72 6.59
C SER A 36 4.34 -6.76 5.57
N THR A 37 4.09 -7.20 4.34
CA THR A 37 3.39 -6.42 3.31
C THR A 37 1.93 -6.20 3.71
N ILE A 38 1.27 -7.20 4.31
CA ILE A 38 -0.11 -7.07 4.82
C ILE A 38 -0.16 -5.98 5.89
N LEU A 39 0.73 -6.04 6.89
CA LEU A 39 0.83 -5.02 7.94
C LEU A 39 1.17 -3.63 7.37
N THR A 40 2.04 -3.58 6.35
CA THR A 40 2.36 -2.30 5.69
C THR A 40 1.15 -1.72 4.97
N ALA A 41 0.35 -2.54 4.30
CA ALA A 41 -0.88 -2.09 3.63
C ALA A 41 -1.88 -1.49 4.64
N LEU A 42 -2.02 -2.11 5.82
CA LEU A 42 -2.82 -1.56 6.91
C LEU A 42 -2.26 -0.23 7.42
N ASN A 43 -0.95 -0.12 7.64
CA ASN A 43 -0.33 1.14 8.09
C ASN A 43 -0.56 2.29 7.09
N VAL A 44 -0.50 1.97 5.79
CA VAL A 44 -0.82 2.91 4.72
C VAL A 44 -2.28 3.36 4.79
N PHE A 45 -3.21 2.43 4.96
CA PHE A 45 -4.64 2.73 5.08
C PHE A 45 -4.95 3.65 6.27
N PHE A 46 -4.33 3.41 7.42
CA PHE A 46 -4.52 4.24 8.62
C PHE A 46 -3.75 5.56 8.60
N GLY A 47 -2.94 5.83 7.57
CA GLY A 47 -2.16 7.07 7.48
C GLY A 47 -1.01 7.18 8.48
N ASN A 48 -0.59 6.07 9.10
CA ASN A 48 0.55 6.00 10.03
C ASN A 48 1.88 6.00 9.25
N GLN A 49 2.17 7.13 8.61
CA GLN A 49 3.26 7.27 7.65
C GLN A 49 4.66 7.30 8.27
N GLU A 50 4.78 7.59 9.57
CA GLU A 50 6.08 7.59 10.26
C GLU A 50 6.68 6.19 10.40
N SER A 51 5.83 5.15 10.40
CA SER A 51 6.24 3.75 10.55
C SER A 51 6.25 2.97 9.23
N SER A 52 5.63 3.50 8.17
CA SER A 52 5.53 2.79 6.89
C SER A 52 6.75 3.07 6.03
N THR A 53 7.56 2.04 5.76
CA THR A 53 8.68 2.10 4.81
C THR A 53 8.26 2.41 3.36
N THR A 54 6.96 2.39 3.07
CA THR A 54 6.42 2.77 1.76
C THR A 54 6.26 4.28 1.68
N ASP A 55 7.11 4.91 0.89
CA ASP A 55 7.10 6.37 0.70
C ASP A 55 6.02 6.83 -0.29
N ILE A 56 4.77 6.84 0.19
CA ILE A 56 3.60 7.23 -0.61
C ILE A 56 3.65 8.71 -0.97
N LYS A 57 4.15 9.57 -0.07
CA LYS A 57 4.30 11.01 -0.32
C LYS A 57 5.19 11.25 -1.53
N ASN A 58 6.35 10.60 -1.61
CA ASN A 58 7.24 10.73 -2.76
C ASN A 58 6.63 10.16 -4.04
N PHE A 59 5.90 9.05 -3.96
CA PHE A 59 5.18 8.50 -5.11
C PHE A 59 4.12 9.47 -5.65
N LEU A 60 3.26 10.01 -4.77
CA LEU A 60 2.23 10.97 -5.15
C LEU A 60 2.82 12.27 -5.70
N LYS A 61 3.89 12.78 -5.08
CA LYS A 61 4.63 13.94 -5.58
C LYS A 61 5.18 13.70 -6.99
N LYS A 62 5.75 12.52 -7.25
CA LYS A 62 6.25 12.14 -8.58
C LYS A 62 5.15 12.04 -9.63
N ILE A 63 3.98 11.49 -9.28
CA ILE A 63 2.81 11.46 -10.17
C ILE A 63 2.33 12.87 -10.49
N PHE A 64 2.22 13.73 -9.47
CA PHE A 64 1.77 15.10 -9.65
C PHE A 64 2.71 15.88 -10.59
N LEU A 65 4.03 15.79 -10.36
CA LEU A 65 5.05 16.42 -11.22
C LEU A 65 4.99 15.92 -12.68
N ARG A 66 4.72 14.63 -12.90
CA ARG A 66 4.56 14.09 -14.26
C ARG A 66 3.31 14.63 -14.96
N ARG A 67 2.22 14.86 -14.22
CA ARG A 67 0.98 15.43 -14.76
C ARG A 67 1.15 16.90 -15.13
N THR A 68 1.80 17.70 -14.28
CA THR A 68 2.04 19.12 -14.57
C THR A 68 2.92 19.33 -15.80
N GLN A 69 3.98 18.54 -15.96
CA GLN A 69 4.84 18.60 -17.16
C GLN A 69 4.09 18.21 -18.44
N LYS A 70 3.27 17.15 -18.42
CA LYS A 70 2.47 16.75 -19.59
C LYS A 70 1.43 17.79 -20.00
N ASN A 71 0.86 18.53 -19.06
CA ASN A 71 -0.12 19.57 -19.38
C ASN A 71 0.52 20.80 -20.03
N GLN A 72 1.75 21.18 -19.64
CA GLN A 72 2.48 22.29 -20.27
C GLN A 72 2.92 21.99 -21.71
N LEU A 73 3.14 20.71 -22.05
CA LEU A 73 3.50 20.28 -23.40
C LEU A 73 2.29 20.19 -24.36
N LYS A 74 1.06 20.14 -23.84
CA LYS A 74 -0.18 20.11 -24.65
C LYS A 74 -0.80 21.49 -24.90
N SER A 75 -0.34 22.52 -24.18
CA SER A 75 -0.80 23.91 -24.34
C SER A 75 0.13 24.77 -25.22
N ARG A 76 1.01 24.12 -25.98
CA ARG A 76 1.80 24.69 -27.07
C ARG A 76 1.43 23.96 -28.35
#